data_AF-A0A2K6GHN4-F1
#
_entry.id   AF-A0A2K6GHN4-F1
#
_cell.length_a   1.000
_cell.length_b   1.000
_cell.length_c   1.000
_cell.angle_alpha   90.00
_cell.angle_beta   90.00
_cell.angle_gamma   90.00
#
_symmetry.space_group_name_H-M   'P 1'
#
loop_
_entity.id
_entity.type
_entity.pdbx_description
1 polymer ?
#
loop_
_entity_poly.entity_id
_entity_poly.type
_entity_poly.pdbx_seq_one_letter_code
_entity_poly.pdbx_strand_id
1 'polypeptide(L)'
;FWPLLWLCILVHVLVAVPVSPVCRCVTVTFKDQTAKDKALQHMAAMSSAQIVSATAIHNKLGLPGIPRPTFPGAPGFWPGMIQTGQPGSSQDVKPFVQQAYPIQPAVTAPIPGFEPASAPAPSVPAWQGRSIGTTKLRLVEFSAFLEQQRDPDSYNKHLFVHIGHANHSYSDPLLESVDIRQIYDKFPEKKGGLKELFGKGPQNAFFLVKFWADLNCNIQDDAGAFYGVTSQYESSENMTVTCSTKVCSFGKQVVEKVETEYARFENGRFVYRINRSPMCEYMINFIHKLKHLPEKYMMNSVLENFTILLVVTNRDTQETLLCMACVFEVSNSEHGAQHHIYRLVKD
;
A
#
# COMPACT_ATOMS: atom_id res chain seq x y z
N PHE A 1 -26.84 2.24 -32.52
CA PHE A 1 -27.14 3.36 -31.61
C PHE A 1 -26.41 3.26 -30.26
N TRP A 2 -26.54 2.17 -29.49
CA TRP A 2 -25.87 2.02 -28.18
C TRP A 2 -24.36 2.38 -28.10
N PRO A 3 -23.47 1.95 -29.02
CA PRO A 3 -22.03 2.26 -28.91
C PRO A 3 -21.69 3.75 -29.08
N LEU A 4 -22.55 4.54 -29.74
CA LEU A 4 -22.36 5.99 -29.87
C LEU A 4 -22.73 6.74 -28.59
N LEU A 5 -23.79 6.30 -27.90
CA LEU A 5 -24.13 6.84 -26.57
C LEU A 5 -23.02 6.52 -25.56
N TRP A 6 -22.46 5.31 -25.65
CA TRP A 6 -21.29 4.87 -24.89
C TRP A 6 -20.05 5.73 -25.15
N LEU A 7 -19.72 5.99 -26.42
CA LEU A 7 -18.64 6.91 -26.78
C LEU A 7 -18.90 8.32 -26.26
N CYS A 8 -20.14 8.82 -26.37
CA CYS A 8 -20.53 10.12 -25.83
C CYS A 8 -20.37 10.21 -24.30
N ILE A 9 -20.74 9.18 -23.54
CA ILE A 9 -20.56 9.14 -22.08
C ILE A 9 -19.06 9.12 -21.74
N LEU A 10 -18.27 8.26 -22.39
CA LEU A 10 -16.83 8.17 -22.16
C LEU A 10 -16.12 9.49 -22.49
N VAL A 11 -16.47 10.13 -23.61
CA VAL A 11 -15.94 11.43 -24.03
C VAL A 11 -16.37 12.55 -23.08
N HIS A 12 -17.64 12.60 -22.64
CA HIS A 12 -18.08 13.60 -21.65
C HIS A 12 -17.44 13.39 -20.26
N VAL A 13 -17.08 12.16 -19.88
CA VAL A 13 -16.31 11.88 -18.65
C VAL A 13 -14.85 12.31 -18.79
N LEU A 14 -14.23 12.13 -19.97
CA LEU A 14 -12.81 12.41 -20.19
C LEU A 14 -12.49 13.87 -20.58
N VAL A 15 -13.42 14.60 -21.19
CA VAL A 15 -13.18 15.97 -21.69
C VAL A 15 -13.47 17.05 -20.63
N ALA A 16 -14.25 16.73 -19.59
CA ALA A 16 -14.77 17.70 -18.62
C ALA A 16 -13.85 17.96 -17.39
N VAL A 17 -12.53 17.81 -17.51
CA VAL A 17 -11.58 18.01 -16.39
C VAL A 17 -10.80 19.33 -16.53
N PRO A 18 -11.25 20.44 -15.92
CA PRO A 18 -10.43 21.64 -15.75
C PRO A 18 -9.41 21.43 -14.62
N VAL A 19 -8.13 21.70 -14.88
CA VAL A 19 -7.05 21.47 -13.91
C VAL A 19 -6.88 22.67 -12.97
N SER A 20 -6.88 22.41 -11.65
CA SER A 20 -6.38 23.34 -10.64
C SER A 20 -5.51 22.64 -9.58
N PRO A 21 -4.53 23.32 -8.95
CA PRO A 21 -3.27 22.64 -8.64
C PRO A 21 -2.94 22.56 -7.13
N VAL A 22 -3.58 21.65 -6.38
CA VAL A 22 -3.11 21.26 -5.03
C VAL A 22 -3.24 19.74 -4.79
N CYS A 23 -2.53 18.93 -5.56
CA CYS A 23 -2.03 17.62 -5.13
C CYS A 23 -0.99 17.10 -6.12
N ARG A 24 0.09 16.48 -5.64
CA ARG A 24 1.20 16.04 -6.51
C ARG A 24 0.93 14.68 -7.17
N CYS A 25 -0.20 14.56 -7.84
CA CYS A 25 -0.48 13.45 -8.75
C CYS A 25 0.53 13.51 -9.92
N VAL A 26 1.29 12.44 -10.14
CA VAL A 26 2.13 12.31 -11.33
C VAL A 26 1.25 11.93 -12.51
N THR A 27 0.61 12.94 -13.11
CA THR A 27 -0.12 12.78 -14.36
C THR A 27 0.88 12.60 -15.50
N VAL A 28 0.98 11.41 -16.06
CA VAL A 28 1.64 11.20 -17.35
C VAL A 28 0.73 11.78 -18.43
N THR A 29 0.92 13.06 -18.74
CA THR A 29 0.21 13.73 -19.82
C THR A 29 0.63 13.14 -21.17
N PHE A 30 -0.24 12.28 -21.72
CA PHE A 30 -0.18 11.90 -23.13
C PHE A 30 -0.63 13.09 -23.99
N LYS A 31 0.27 14.08 -24.13
CA LYS A 31 0.19 15.08 -25.19
C LYS A 31 1.43 14.97 -26.07
N ASP A 32 1.16 15.12 -27.36
CA ASP A 32 2.13 15.31 -28.43
C ASP A 32 2.89 14.07 -28.95
N GLN A 33 2.20 13.29 -29.78
CA GLN A 33 2.81 12.31 -30.69
C GLN A 33 3.64 13.00 -31.79
N THR A 34 3.39 14.28 -32.10
CA THR A 34 4.01 15.02 -33.21
C THR A 34 5.36 15.65 -32.83
N ALA A 35 5.56 15.98 -31.55
CA ALA A 35 6.85 16.44 -31.02
C ALA A 35 7.94 15.36 -31.07
N LYS A 36 7.56 14.07 -30.98
CA LYS A 36 8.50 12.95 -30.90
C LYS A 36 9.21 12.68 -32.23
N ASP A 37 8.51 12.83 -33.35
CA ASP A 37 9.07 12.60 -34.69
C ASP A 37 10.04 13.72 -35.10
N LYS A 38 9.77 14.99 -34.73
CA LYS A 38 10.70 16.10 -34.94
C LYS A 38 11.98 16.00 -34.11
N ALA A 39 11.91 15.45 -32.90
CA ALA A 39 13.10 15.19 -32.09
C ALA A 39 13.97 14.07 -32.66
N LEU A 40 13.37 13.03 -33.26
CA LEU A 40 14.09 11.89 -33.81
C LEU A 40 14.82 12.24 -35.13
N GLN A 41 14.23 13.09 -35.98
CA GLN A 41 14.88 13.56 -37.22
C GLN A 41 16.11 14.45 -36.97
N HIS A 42 16.22 15.11 -35.82
CA HIS A 42 17.35 16.01 -35.52
C HIS A 42 18.59 15.31 -34.92
N MET A 43 18.50 14.01 -34.58
CA MET A 43 19.62 13.19 -34.09
C MET A 43 20.30 12.34 -35.18
N ALA A 44 19.81 12.38 -36.43
CA ALA A 44 20.36 11.60 -37.54
C ALA A 44 21.52 12.29 -38.29
N ALA A 45 21.97 13.47 -37.84
CA ALA A 45 22.96 14.27 -38.53
C ALA A 45 24.01 14.90 -37.58
N MET A 46 24.88 14.08 -36.99
CA MET A 46 26.31 14.41 -36.89
C MET A 46 27.17 13.15 -36.69
N SER A 47 28.38 13.18 -37.25
CA SER A 47 29.29 12.05 -37.33
C SER A 47 30.20 11.92 -36.10
N SER A 48 30.76 10.73 -35.92
CA SER A 48 31.66 10.32 -34.83
C SER A 48 33.02 11.02 -34.85
N ALA A 49 33.46 11.56 -33.71
CA ALA A 49 34.89 11.77 -33.42
C ALA A 49 35.22 11.88 -31.92
N GLN A 50 36.18 11.06 -31.50
CA GLN A 50 37.16 11.27 -30.41
C GLN A 50 36.75 11.05 -28.93
N ILE A 51 37.78 10.74 -28.14
CA ILE A 51 37.80 9.92 -26.92
C ILE A 51 38.73 10.62 -25.88
N VAL A 52 38.66 10.19 -24.62
CA VAL A 52 39.70 10.27 -23.55
C VAL A 52 39.54 11.39 -22.49
N SER A 53 39.37 10.90 -21.26
CA SER A 53 39.84 11.36 -19.94
C SER A 53 40.51 12.75 -19.75
N ALA A 54 40.13 13.45 -18.67
CA ALA A 54 41.07 13.98 -17.66
C ALA A 54 40.36 14.52 -16.40
N THR A 55 41.07 14.47 -15.26
CA THR A 55 40.70 15.07 -13.96
C THR A 55 41.29 16.47 -13.81
N ALA A 56 40.63 17.28 -12.96
CA ALA A 56 41.12 18.50 -12.29
C ALA A 56 41.57 19.70 -13.16
N ILE A 57 41.16 20.91 -12.76
CA ILE A 57 42.08 21.97 -12.27
C ILE A 57 41.31 23.21 -11.77
N HIS A 58 41.86 23.69 -10.67
CA HIS A 58 41.64 24.87 -9.85
C HIS A 58 41.79 26.25 -10.57
N ASN A 59 40.97 27.21 -10.12
CA ASN A 59 41.30 28.64 -9.85
C ASN A 59 41.28 29.79 -10.90
N LYS A 60 40.44 30.80 -10.55
CA LYS A 60 40.81 32.20 -10.19
C LYS A 60 40.82 33.34 -11.24
N LEU A 61 39.84 34.24 -11.03
CA LEU A 61 39.86 35.71 -11.21
C LEU A 61 38.99 36.28 -10.06
N GLY A 62 39.35 37.24 -9.20
CA GLY A 62 40.63 37.90 -8.92
C GLY A 62 40.53 39.44 -8.98
N LEU A 63 40.35 40.14 -7.84
CA LEU A 63 40.66 41.58 -7.53
C LEU A 63 40.31 41.92 -6.02
N PRO A 64 40.79 43.04 -5.40
CA PRO A 64 41.00 43.23 -3.93
C PRO A 64 39.93 44.10 -3.17
N GLY A 65 40.01 44.39 -1.85
CA GLY A 65 40.84 43.83 -0.75
C GLY A 65 41.51 44.85 0.24
N ILE A 66 41.50 44.54 1.56
CA ILE A 66 42.32 45.12 2.69
C ILE A 66 41.87 46.52 3.22
N PRO A 67 41.79 46.83 4.56
CA PRO A 67 42.73 46.46 5.65
C PRO A 67 42.18 45.85 6.97
N ARG A 68 43.14 45.49 7.84
CA ARG A 68 43.06 44.86 9.18
C ARG A 68 43.52 45.88 10.25
N PRO A 69 43.14 45.76 11.54
CA PRO A 69 44.12 45.38 12.58
C PRO A 69 43.51 44.59 13.79
N THR A 70 44.11 43.49 14.27
CA THR A 70 44.99 43.29 15.48
C THR A 70 44.30 42.73 16.74
N PHE A 71 44.94 41.73 17.34
CA PHE A 71 44.66 41.04 18.63
C PHE A 71 45.26 41.80 19.83
N PRO A 72 44.87 41.54 21.11
CA PRO A 72 45.57 40.53 21.94
C PRO A 72 44.72 39.83 23.04
N GLY A 73 45.27 38.76 23.65
CA GLY A 73 44.88 38.27 24.99
C GLY A 73 44.46 36.79 25.10
N ALA A 74 45.22 35.99 25.85
CA ALA A 74 44.94 34.58 26.23
C ALA A 74 45.11 34.46 27.79
N PRO A 75 45.34 33.28 28.44
CA PRO A 75 45.22 31.87 28.07
C PRO A 75 44.60 30.95 29.17
N GLY A 76 44.58 29.61 28.93
CA GLY A 76 44.69 28.58 29.98
C GLY A 76 43.67 27.42 29.91
N PHE A 77 43.94 26.20 30.39
CA PHE A 77 45.22 25.53 30.71
C PHE A 77 44.95 24.01 30.92
N TRP A 78 45.67 23.11 30.23
CA TRP A 78 45.68 21.65 30.53
C TRP A 78 47.05 21.03 30.13
N PRO A 79 47.85 20.48 31.07
CA PRO A 79 49.02 19.62 30.78
C PRO A 79 48.58 18.15 30.51
N GLY A 80 49.30 17.26 29.81
CA GLY A 80 50.73 16.88 29.93
C GLY A 80 50.88 15.76 31.00
N MET A 81 51.62 14.65 30.86
CA MET A 81 52.57 14.15 29.84
C MET A 81 52.69 12.60 29.95
N ILE A 82 53.80 11.98 29.51
CA ILE A 82 53.97 10.51 29.28
C ILE A 82 55.01 9.88 30.26
N GLN A 83 54.88 8.56 30.54
CA GLN A 83 55.93 7.54 30.86
C GLN A 83 55.96 6.84 32.26
N THR A 84 56.00 5.50 32.20
CA THR A 84 56.73 4.48 33.02
C THR A 84 56.72 4.49 34.57
N GLY A 85 56.30 3.37 35.19
CA GLY A 85 56.68 3.00 36.56
C GLY A 85 55.86 1.89 37.25
N GLN A 86 56.46 0.73 37.52
CA GLN A 86 56.08 -0.27 38.57
C GLN A 86 56.95 0.00 39.84
N PRO A 87 56.73 -0.59 41.04
CA PRO A 87 55.82 -1.70 41.43
C PRO A 87 55.03 -1.57 42.77
N GLY A 88 54.11 -2.52 43.03
CA GLY A 88 53.59 -2.91 44.37
C GLY A 88 52.47 -2.03 44.99
N SER A 89 51.51 -2.54 45.78
CA SER A 89 51.19 -3.91 46.24
C SER A 89 49.71 -4.04 46.68
N SER A 90 49.16 -5.27 46.72
CA SER A 90 47.95 -5.77 47.44
C SER A 90 46.64 -4.92 47.43
N GLN A 91 45.46 -5.42 47.00
CA GLN A 91 44.85 -6.72 47.33
C GLN A 91 43.91 -7.26 46.21
N ASP A 92 43.75 -8.59 46.17
CA ASP A 92 42.91 -9.33 45.23
C ASP A 92 41.40 -9.31 45.56
N VAL A 93 40.56 -8.98 44.56
CA VAL A 93 39.25 -9.62 44.33
C VAL A 93 39.02 -9.74 42.82
N LYS A 94 38.96 -10.96 42.29
CA LYS A 94 38.66 -11.24 40.86
C LYS A 94 37.19 -11.62 40.64
N PRO A 95 36.63 -11.34 39.45
CA PRO A 95 35.25 -11.68 39.13
C PRO A 95 35.08 -13.19 38.90
N PHE A 96 33.99 -13.76 39.40
CA PHE A 96 33.73 -15.20 39.26
C PHE A 96 33.17 -15.54 37.87
N VAL A 97 33.78 -16.53 37.24
CA VAL A 97 33.34 -17.14 35.98
C VAL A 97 32.30 -18.21 36.30
N GLN A 98 31.15 -18.20 35.62
CA GLN A 98 30.21 -19.32 35.66
C GLN A 98 30.75 -20.47 34.80
N GLN A 99 31.24 -21.53 35.45
CA GLN A 99 31.51 -22.82 34.80
C GLN A 99 30.33 -23.77 34.95
N ALA A 100 30.13 -24.61 33.94
CA ALA A 100 29.10 -25.63 33.92
C ALA A 100 29.44 -26.79 34.88
N TYR A 101 28.44 -27.28 35.60
CA TYR A 101 28.52 -28.53 36.37
C TYR A 101 28.07 -29.72 35.51
N PRO A 102 28.85 -30.82 35.44
CA PRO A 102 28.38 -32.09 34.91
C PRO A 102 27.56 -32.83 35.97
N ILE A 103 26.38 -33.34 35.60
CA ILE A 103 25.58 -34.25 36.43
C ILE A 103 25.44 -35.57 35.65
N GLN A 104 25.74 -36.67 36.34
CA GLN A 104 25.71 -38.03 35.79
C GLN A 104 24.28 -38.51 35.46
N PRO A 105 24.14 -39.46 34.51
CA PRO A 105 22.83 -39.96 34.10
C PRO A 105 22.18 -40.83 35.19
N ALA A 106 20.99 -40.45 35.62
CA ALA A 106 20.12 -41.33 36.39
C ALA A 106 19.43 -42.33 35.43
N VAL A 107 19.71 -43.62 35.61
CA VAL A 107 19.01 -44.69 34.92
C VAL A 107 17.62 -44.90 35.51
N THR A 108 16.58 -44.45 34.80
CA THR A 108 15.18 -44.84 35.07
C THR A 108 14.73 -45.89 34.07
N ALA A 109 14.19 -46.99 34.60
CA ALA A 109 13.63 -48.07 33.81
C ALA A 109 12.37 -47.63 33.03
N PRO A 110 12.06 -48.23 31.86
CA PRO A 110 10.94 -47.81 31.04
C PRO A 110 9.59 -48.21 31.66
N ILE A 111 8.74 -47.21 31.94
CA ILE A 111 7.31 -47.41 32.16
C ILE A 111 6.64 -47.41 30.77
N PRO A 112 5.91 -48.46 30.36
CA PRO A 112 5.18 -48.44 29.10
C PRO A 112 3.95 -47.51 29.21
N GLY A 113 3.77 -46.60 28.25
CA GLY A 113 2.48 -45.91 28.04
C GLY A 113 2.42 -44.41 28.32
N PHE A 114 3.54 -43.67 28.31
CA PHE A 114 3.48 -42.20 28.28
C PHE A 114 4.28 -41.65 27.09
N GLU A 115 3.58 -41.35 25.99
CA GLU A 115 4.15 -40.52 24.92
C GLU A 115 4.41 -39.12 25.49
N PRO A 116 5.61 -38.54 25.34
CA PRO A 116 5.82 -37.14 25.67
C PRO A 116 4.98 -36.32 24.70
N ALA A 117 3.97 -35.62 25.23
CA ALA A 117 3.10 -34.76 24.44
C ALA A 117 3.95 -33.84 23.57
N SER A 118 3.73 -33.93 22.25
CA SER A 118 4.41 -33.06 21.29
C SER A 118 4.16 -31.60 21.69
N ALA A 119 5.23 -30.81 21.72
CA ALA A 119 5.11 -29.37 21.95
C ALA A 119 4.07 -28.83 20.96
N PRO A 120 3.05 -28.07 21.41
CA PRO A 120 1.97 -27.65 20.53
C PRO A 120 2.58 -26.87 19.37
N ALA A 121 2.40 -27.40 18.15
CA ALA A 121 2.80 -26.72 16.95
C ALA A 121 2.20 -25.29 16.99
N PRO A 122 2.97 -24.24 16.61
CA PRO A 122 2.50 -22.87 16.73
C PRO A 122 1.16 -22.74 16.00
N SER A 123 0.09 -22.52 16.77
CA SER A 123 -1.27 -22.55 16.25
C SER A 123 -1.44 -21.40 15.28
N VAL A 124 -1.54 -21.76 14.00
CA VAL A 124 -1.72 -20.80 12.91
C VAL A 124 -2.95 -19.95 13.23
N PRO A 125 -2.87 -18.60 13.24
CA PRO A 125 -3.98 -17.77 13.68
C PRO A 125 -5.26 -18.07 12.93
N ALA A 126 -6.40 -18.12 13.62
CA ALA A 126 -7.69 -18.54 13.05
C ALA A 126 -8.08 -17.81 11.75
N TRP A 127 -7.71 -16.52 11.63
CA TRP A 127 -7.94 -15.68 10.45
C TRP A 127 -7.15 -16.10 9.21
N GLN A 128 -6.06 -16.87 9.34
CA GLN A 128 -5.19 -17.20 8.21
C GLN A 128 -5.88 -18.22 7.29
N GLY A 129 -5.97 -17.87 6.00
CA GLY A 129 -6.75 -18.64 5.02
C GLY A 129 -8.27 -18.42 5.08
N ARG A 130 -8.75 -17.56 6.00
CA ARG A 130 -10.16 -17.19 6.19
C ARG A 130 -10.45 -15.69 6.04
N SER A 131 -9.38 -14.88 5.96
CA SER A 131 -9.41 -13.42 5.84
C SER A 131 -8.43 -12.95 4.77
N ILE A 132 -8.54 -11.69 4.36
CA ILE A 132 -7.60 -11.06 3.44
C ILE A 132 -6.32 -10.72 4.22
N GLY A 133 -5.36 -11.65 4.21
CA GLY A 133 -4.09 -11.45 4.91
C GLY A 133 -3.04 -12.49 4.57
N THR A 134 -1.79 -12.04 4.61
CA THR A 134 -0.59 -12.88 4.56
C THR A 134 -0.03 -13.08 5.98
N THR A 135 1.07 -13.82 6.10
CA THR A 135 1.85 -13.90 7.34
C THR A 135 2.47 -12.56 7.75
N LYS A 136 2.64 -11.61 6.81
CA LYS A 136 3.25 -10.29 7.06
C LYS A 136 2.23 -9.17 7.26
N LEU A 137 1.11 -9.18 6.55
CA LEU A 137 0.13 -8.10 6.59
C LEU A 137 -1.30 -8.63 6.45
N ARG A 138 -2.18 -8.19 7.35
CA ARG A 138 -3.61 -8.52 7.38
C ARG A 138 -4.45 -7.26 7.16
N LEU A 139 -5.44 -7.31 6.28
CA LEU A 139 -6.49 -6.29 6.20
C LEU A 139 -7.43 -6.49 7.40
N VAL A 140 -7.71 -5.39 8.11
CA VAL A 140 -8.55 -5.39 9.31
C VAL A 140 -9.87 -4.67 9.06
N GLU A 141 -9.83 -3.56 8.34
CA GLU A 141 -11.01 -2.85 7.86
C GLU A 141 -10.76 -2.30 6.46
N PHE A 142 -11.78 -2.34 5.60
CA PHE A 142 -11.86 -1.53 4.39
C PHE A 142 -13.29 -0.99 4.27
N SER A 143 -13.46 0.32 4.22
CA SER A 143 -14.76 0.95 4.02
C SER A 143 -14.67 2.08 2.99
N ALA A 144 -15.63 2.14 2.06
CA ALA A 144 -15.84 3.27 1.17
C ALA A 144 -17.21 3.85 1.47
N PHE A 145 -17.28 5.15 1.72
CA PHE A 145 -18.44 5.77 2.36
C PHE A 145 -18.72 7.19 1.86
N LEU A 146 -19.97 7.60 2.06
CA LEU A 146 -20.45 8.96 1.96
C LEU A 146 -20.86 9.41 3.35
N GLU A 147 -20.30 10.51 3.82
CA GLU A 147 -20.80 11.22 4.99
C GLU A 147 -21.53 12.49 4.57
N GLN A 148 -22.69 12.72 5.16
CA GLN A 148 -23.44 13.96 5.03
C GLN A 148 -23.58 14.59 6.41
N GLN A 149 -23.04 15.80 6.56
CA GLN A 149 -23.34 16.63 7.71
C GLN A 149 -24.76 17.17 7.53
N ARG A 150 -25.71 16.66 8.33
CA ARG A 150 -27.10 17.15 8.31
C ARG A 150 -27.32 18.22 9.38
N ASP A 151 -26.68 18.05 10.52
CA ASP A 151 -26.67 18.98 11.65
C ASP A 151 -25.22 19.19 12.13
N PRO A 152 -24.90 20.28 12.86
CA PRO A 152 -23.56 20.49 13.42
C PRO A 152 -23.02 19.32 14.24
N ASP A 153 -23.92 18.63 14.97
CA ASP A 153 -23.63 17.53 15.89
C ASP A 153 -23.91 16.13 15.30
N SER A 154 -24.38 16.02 14.05
CA SER A 154 -24.82 14.73 13.47
C SER A 154 -24.37 14.53 12.02
N TYR A 155 -23.57 13.47 11.82
CA TYR A 155 -23.11 12.99 10.52
C TYR A 155 -23.80 11.68 10.16
N ASN A 156 -24.51 11.65 9.03
CA ASN A 156 -25.05 10.42 8.47
C ASN A 156 -23.95 9.76 7.63
N LYS A 157 -23.46 8.59 8.03
CA LYS A 157 -22.44 7.81 7.31
C LYS A 157 -23.09 6.63 6.56
N HIS A 158 -23.16 6.74 5.24
CA HIS A 158 -23.56 5.66 4.34
C HIS A 158 -22.36 4.85 3.88
N LEU A 159 -22.40 3.53 3.97
CA LEU A 159 -21.33 2.64 3.53
C LEU A 159 -21.68 2.07 2.14
N PHE A 160 -20.96 2.50 1.10
CA PHE A 160 -21.09 1.91 -0.24
C PHE A 160 -20.58 0.47 -0.25
N VAL A 161 -19.42 0.25 0.38
CA VAL A 161 -18.86 -1.09 0.62
C VAL A 161 -18.17 -1.12 1.98
N HIS A 162 -18.21 -2.28 2.65
CA HIS A 162 -17.55 -2.50 3.92
C HIS A 162 -17.04 -3.94 4.05
N ILE A 163 -15.77 -4.07 4.43
CA ILE A 163 -15.15 -5.25 5.03
C ILE A 163 -14.80 -4.83 6.46
N GLY A 164 -15.46 -5.45 7.44
CA GLY A 164 -15.31 -5.11 8.86
C GLY A 164 -14.37 -6.03 9.61
N HIS A 165 -14.18 -5.72 10.90
CA HIS A 165 -13.45 -6.56 11.85
C HIS A 165 -14.23 -7.87 12.11
N ALA A 166 -13.99 -8.90 11.30
CA ALA A 166 -14.54 -10.23 11.55
C ALA A 166 -13.68 -11.00 12.57
N ASN A 167 -14.32 -11.48 13.65
CA ASN A 167 -13.71 -12.41 14.60
C ASN A 167 -13.71 -13.82 14.00
N HIS A 168 -12.76 -14.09 13.09
CA HIS A 168 -12.65 -15.39 12.44
C HIS A 168 -12.37 -16.51 13.44
N SER A 169 -13.20 -17.54 13.41
CA SER A 169 -13.06 -18.78 14.17
C SER A 169 -12.41 -19.88 13.34
N TYR A 170 -11.83 -20.88 14.00
CA TYR A 170 -11.36 -22.10 13.32
C TYR A 170 -12.50 -22.90 12.66
N SER A 171 -13.74 -22.70 13.13
CA SER A 171 -14.96 -23.29 12.55
C SER A 171 -15.38 -22.68 11.22
N ASP A 172 -14.90 -21.48 10.90
CA ASP A 172 -15.31 -20.77 9.68
C ASP A 172 -14.70 -21.47 8.45
N PRO A 173 -15.39 -21.49 7.30
CA PRO A 173 -14.86 -22.10 6.09
C PRO A 173 -13.59 -21.38 5.62
N LEU A 174 -12.72 -22.12 4.94
CA LEU A 174 -11.59 -21.53 4.22
C LEU A 174 -12.10 -20.75 3.01
N LEU A 175 -11.36 -19.70 2.63
CA LEU A 175 -11.66 -18.93 1.43
C LEU A 175 -11.58 -19.82 0.18
N GLU A 176 -12.64 -19.76 -0.64
CA GLU A 176 -12.69 -20.39 -1.95
C GLU A 176 -11.59 -19.83 -2.88
N SER A 177 -11.16 -20.62 -3.86
CA SER A 177 -10.12 -20.25 -4.82
C SER A 177 -10.68 -19.95 -6.20
N VAL A 178 -10.22 -18.86 -6.81
CA VAL A 178 -10.53 -18.50 -8.20
C VAL A 178 -9.23 -18.46 -9.00
N ASP A 179 -9.24 -19.07 -10.18
CA ASP A 179 -8.13 -19.00 -11.12
C ASP A 179 -7.97 -17.57 -11.65
N ILE A 180 -6.82 -16.97 -11.36
CA ILE A 180 -6.48 -15.59 -11.75
C ILE A 180 -6.54 -15.35 -13.27
N ARG A 181 -6.42 -16.41 -14.10
CA ARG A 181 -6.57 -16.29 -15.55
C ARG A 181 -7.95 -15.79 -15.97
N GLN A 182 -8.99 -16.05 -15.16
CA GLN A 182 -10.38 -15.65 -15.45
C GLN A 182 -10.62 -14.14 -15.31
N ILE A 183 -9.70 -13.40 -14.70
CA ILE A 183 -9.85 -11.96 -14.43
C ILE A 183 -8.77 -11.08 -15.07
N TYR A 184 -7.82 -11.64 -15.83
CA TYR A 184 -6.73 -10.83 -16.40
C TYR A 184 -7.22 -9.73 -17.35
N ASP A 185 -8.31 -9.97 -18.10
CA ASP A 185 -8.95 -8.97 -18.98
C ASP A 185 -9.53 -7.77 -18.21
N LYS A 186 -9.94 -7.99 -16.94
CA LYS A 186 -10.54 -6.97 -16.07
C LYS A 186 -9.51 -6.03 -15.44
N PHE A 187 -8.21 -6.34 -15.50
CA PHE A 187 -7.16 -5.61 -14.78
C PHE A 187 -5.99 -5.20 -15.68
N PRO A 188 -5.14 -4.23 -15.26
CA PRO A 188 -3.99 -3.80 -16.06
C PRO A 188 -3.04 -4.96 -16.37
N GLU A 189 -2.72 -5.14 -17.65
CA GLU A 189 -1.71 -6.10 -18.13
C GLU A 189 -0.30 -5.50 -18.25
N LYS A 190 -0.19 -4.17 -18.23
CA LYS A 190 1.08 -3.44 -18.36
C LYS A 190 1.95 -3.58 -17.12
N LYS A 191 3.16 -2.98 -17.14
CA LYS A 191 4.07 -2.96 -16.00
C LYS A 191 3.38 -2.45 -14.73
N GLY A 192 3.51 -3.18 -13.63
CA GLY A 192 2.80 -2.92 -12.37
C GLY A 192 1.34 -3.38 -12.36
N GLY A 193 0.95 -4.22 -13.34
CA GLY A 193 -0.36 -4.83 -13.49
C GLY A 193 -0.49 -6.22 -12.85
N LEU A 194 -1.71 -6.75 -12.78
CA LEU A 194 -2.06 -7.94 -11.97
C LEU A 194 -1.21 -9.17 -12.35
N LYS A 195 -1.01 -9.40 -13.65
CA LYS A 195 -0.24 -10.54 -14.19
C LYS A 195 1.24 -10.49 -13.81
N GLU A 196 1.87 -9.30 -13.86
CA GLU A 196 3.27 -9.14 -13.44
C GLU A 196 3.40 -9.28 -11.91
N LEU A 197 2.49 -8.65 -11.16
CA LEU A 197 2.49 -8.72 -9.70
C LEU A 197 2.34 -10.16 -9.21
N PHE A 198 1.38 -10.92 -9.73
CA PHE A 198 1.20 -12.33 -9.35
C PHE A 198 2.39 -13.20 -9.78
N GLY A 199 2.99 -12.92 -10.94
CA GLY A 199 4.20 -13.59 -11.42
C GLY A 199 5.43 -13.36 -10.54
N LYS A 200 5.56 -12.19 -9.91
CA LYS A 200 6.59 -11.91 -8.89
C LYS A 200 6.24 -12.53 -7.54
N GLY A 201 4.95 -12.57 -7.19
CA GLY A 201 4.47 -13.10 -5.93
C GLY A 201 4.72 -12.17 -4.73
N PRO A 202 4.59 -12.70 -3.50
CA PRO A 202 4.19 -14.08 -3.19
C PRO A 202 2.71 -14.35 -3.50
N GLN A 203 2.38 -15.51 -4.07
CA GLN A 203 1.03 -15.78 -4.61
C GLN A 203 -0.07 -15.80 -3.53
N ASN A 204 0.26 -16.16 -2.29
CA ASN A 204 -0.67 -16.13 -1.16
C ASN A 204 -1.08 -14.71 -0.72
N ALA A 205 -0.50 -13.66 -1.29
CA ALA A 205 -0.90 -12.27 -1.07
C ALA A 205 -2.07 -11.81 -1.94
N PHE A 206 -2.55 -12.63 -2.88
CA PHE A 206 -3.51 -12.23 -3.91
C PHE A 206 -4.93 -12.72 -3.61
N PHE A 207 -5.86 -11.76 -3.58
CA PHE A 207 -7.27 -11.99 -3.27
C PHE A 207 -8.15 -11.29 -4.31
N LEU A 208 -9.31 -11.89 -4.58
CA LEU A 208 -10.39 -11.29 -5.34
C LEU A 208 -11.56 -11.03 -4.38
N VAL A 209 -12.10 -9.82 -4.38
CA VAL A 209 -13.29 -9.47 -3.61
C VAL A 209 -14.39 -9.08 -4.58
N LYS A 210 -15.51 -9.80 -4.51
CA LYS A 210 -16.75 -9.39 -5.16
C LYS A 210 -17.56 -8.57 -4.18
N PHE A 211 -17.83 -7.31 -4.51
CA PHE A 211 -18.67 -6.41 -3.73
C PHE A 211 -20.07 -6.29 -4.34
N TRP A 212 -21.09 -6.28 -3.49
CA TRP A 212 -22.42 -5.77 -3.79
C TRP A 212 -22.55 -4.41 -3.11
N ALA A 213 -22.33 -3.37 -3.89
CA ALA A 213 -22.28 -2.00 -3.40
C ALA A 213 -23.68 -1.46 -3.11
N ASP A 214 -23.86 -0.84 -1.95
CA ASP A 214 -25.12 -0.20 -1.59
C ASP A 214 -25.18 1.24 -2.12
N LEU A 215 -26.03 1.47 -3.12
CA LEU A 215 -26.29 2.78 -3.70
C LEU A 215 -27.59 3.42 -3.16
N ASN A 216 -28.26 2.80 -2.19
CA ASN A 216 -29.54 3.23 -1.61
C ASN A 216 -29.38 4.37 -0.58
N CYS A 217 -28.56 5.36 -0.90
CA CYS A 217 -28.41 6.59 -0.13
C CYS A 217 -29.21 7.73 -0.77
N ASN A 218 -29.76 8.64 0.02
CA ASN A 218 -30.20 9.92 -0.53
C ASN A 218 -28.95 10.79 -0.77
N ILE A 219 -28.59 11.04 -2.04
CA ILE A 219 -27.54 11.99 -2.39
C ILE A 219 -28.30 13.26 -2.75
N GLN A 220 -28.46 14.13 -1.77
CA GLN A 220 -28.82 15.52 -2.04
C GLN A 220 -27.53 16.22 -2.46
N ASP A 221 -27.57 17.05 -3.51
CA ASP A 221 -26.41 17.81 -4.02
C ASP A 221 -26.04 18.99 -3.08
N ASP A 222 -26.24 18.82 -1.78
CA ASP A 222 -26.02 19.81 -0.74
C ASP A 222 -24.53 19.98 -0.45
N ALA A 223 -24.16 21.22 -0.09
CA ALA A 223 -22.81 21.63 0.30
C ALA A 223 -22.39 21.06 1.67
N GLY A 224 -22.22 19.73 1.74
CA GLY A 224 -21.86 19.01 2.97
C GLY A 224 -21.55 17.51 2.78
N ALA A 225 -21.50 17.02 1.54
CA ALA A 225 -21.19 15.63 1.21
C ALA A 225 -19.67 15.37 1.17
N PHE A 226 -19.19 14.40 1.96
CA PHE A 226 -17.80 13.93 1.96
C PHE A 226 -17.71 12.47 1.53
N TYR A 227 -17.00 12.21 0.42
CA TYR A 227 -16.74 10.87 -0.09
C TYR A 227 -15.36 10.38 0.35
N GLY A 228 -15.32 9.35 1.19
CA GLY A 228 -14.11 8.86 1.84
C GLY A 228 -13.88 7.36 1.64
N VAL A 229 -12.61 6.97 1.71
CA VAL A 229 -12.16 5.60 1.92
C VAL A 229 -11.41 5.56 3.24
N THR A 230 -11.65 4.53 4.04
CA THR A 230 -10.84 4.19 5.21
C THR A 230 -10.35 2.76 5.06
N SER A 231 -9.07 2.53 5.32
CA SER A 231 -8.51 1.18 5.43
C SER A 231 -7.54 1.05 6.59
N GLN A 232 -7.59 -0.12 7.23
CA GLN A 232 -6.75 -0.47 8.36
C GLN A 232 -6.05 -1.81 8.08
N TYR A 233 -4.75 -1.85 8.33
CA TYR A 233 -3.93 -3.04 8.20
C TYR A 233 -3.16 -3.31 9.49
N GLU A 234 -2.77 -4.55 9.69
CA GLU A 234 -2.05 -5.03 10.87
C GLU A 234 -0.88 -5.94 10.45
N SER A 235 0.25 -5.79 11.12
CA SER A 235 1.47 -6.57 10.91
C SER A 235 2.13 -6.95 12.24
N SER A 236 2.91 -8.03 12.23
CA SER A 236 3.87 -8.37 13.29
C SER A 236 5.19 -7.62 13.18
N GLU A 237 5.47 -6.99 12.03
CA GLU A 237 6.74 -6.34 11.72
C GLU A 237 6.56 -4.83 11.54
N ASN A 238 7.56 -4.06 12.00
CA ASN A 238 7.63 -2.63 11.73
C ASN A 238 8.20 -2.41 10.32
N MET A 239 7.37 -1.89 9.42
CA MET A 239 7.77 -1.55 8.06
C MET A 239 7.10 -0.25 7.62
N THR A 240 7.59 0.38 6.56
CA THR A 240 6.84 1.44 5.89
C THR A 240 6.09 0.82 4.72
N VAL A 241 4.78 1.04 4.63
CA VAL A 241 3.95 0.46 3.57
C VAL A 241 3.51 1.52 2.56
N THR A 242 3.40 1.12 1.31
CA THR A 242 2.86 1.95 0.22
C THR A 242 1.62 1.28 -0.34
N CYS A 243 0.48 1.96 -0.22
CA CYS A 243 -0.82 1.53 -0.70
C CYS A 243 -1.11 2.21 -2.04
N SER A 244 -1.08 1.44 -3.13
CA SER A 244 -1.49 1.84 -4.47
C SER A 244 -2.94 1.39 -4.72
N THR A 245 -3.85 2.34 -4.92
CA THR A 245 -5.23 2.08 -5.35
C THR A 245 -5.39 2.49 -6.82
N LYS A 246 -5.50 1.50 -7.71
CA LYS A 246 -5.67 1.71 -9.17
C LYS A 246 -7.13 1.50 -9.56
N VAL A 247 -7.77 2.53 -10.06
CA VAL A 247 -9.12 2.45 -10.62
C VAL A 247 -9.01 2.14 -12.11
N CYS A 248 -9.73 1.12 -12.55
CA CYS A 248 -9.58 0.53 -13.87
C CYS A 248 -10.92 0.49 -14.61
N SER A 249 -10.86 0.71 -15.92
CA SER A 249 -11.99 0.59 -16.84
C SER A 249 -11.54 -0.18 -18.08
N PHE A 250 -12.24 -1.25 -18.47
CA PHE A 250 -11.86 -2.14 -19.59
C PHE A 250 -10.41 -2.64 -19.49
N GLY A 251 -10.02 -3.12 -18.30
CA GLY A 251 -8.66 -3.60 -18.02
C GLY A 251 -7.58 -2.52 -18.07
N LYS A 252 -7.93 -1.23 -18.22
CA LYS A 252 -6.97 -0.12 -18.30
C LYS A 252 -7.05 0.75 -17.06
N GLN A 253 -5.90 1.03 -16.46
CA GLN A 253 -5.77 2.01 -15.38
C GLN A 253 -6.20 3.40 -15.88
N VAL A 254 -7.18 4.00 -15.20
CA VAL A 254 -7.69 5.35 -15.47
C VAL A 254 -7.06 6.36 -14.52
N VAL A 255 -7.01 6.01 -13.23
CA VAL A 255 -6.38 6.82 -12.17
C VAL A 255 -5.74 5.90 -11.14
N GLU A 256 -4.66 6.38 -10.51
CA GLU A 256 -3.97 5.70 -9.42
C GLU A 256 -3.75 6.68 -8.28
N LYS A 257 -4.09 6.26 -7.06
CA LYS A 257 -3.77 6.98 -5.83
C LYS A 257 -2.72 6.17 -5.07
N VAL A 258 -1.63 6.82 -4.68
CA VAL A 258 -0.54 6.19 -3.92
C VAL A 258 -0.41 6.91 -2.57
N GLU A 259 -0.56 6.15 -1.49
CA GLU A 259 -0.48 6.63 -0.11
C GLU A 259 0.62 5.86 0.62
N THR A 260 1.42 6.54 1.44
CA THR A 260 2.52 5.91 2.20
C THR A 260 2.24 6.03 3.67
N GLU A 261 2.08 4.89 4.34
CA GLU A 261 1.72 4.80 5.74
C GLU A 261 2.87 4.24 6.58
N TYR A 262 2.95 4.76 7.81
CA TYR A 262 3.96 4.37 8.80
C TYR A 262 3.29 3.59 9.93
N ALA A 263 3.99 2.58 10.43
CA ALA A 263 3.51 1.72 11.49
C ALA A 263 3.25 2.51 12.80
N ARG A 264 2.15 2.20 13.47
CA ARG A 264 1.88 2.59 14.86
C ARG A 264 1.83 1.34 15.73
N PHE A 265 2.60 1.29 16.81
CA PHE A 265 2.62 0.12 17.68
C PHE A 265 1.47 0.20 18.69
N GLU A 266 0.51 -0.72 18.57
CA GLU A 266 -0.72 -0.77 19.37
C GLU A 266 -1.03 -2.24 19.72
N ASN A 267 -1.36 -2.53 20.98
CA ASN A 267 -1.74 -3.87 21.45
C ASN A 267 -0.78 -5.01 21.04
N GLY A 268 0.53 -4.73 21.00
CA GLY A 268 1.56 -5.70 20.63
C GLY A 268 1.73 -5.92 19.11
N ARG A 269 1.08 -5.12 18.26
CA ARG A 269 1.13 -5.23 16.79
C ARG A 269 1.38 -3.88 16.14
N PHE A 270 1.81 -3.90 14.88
CA PHE A 270 2.00 -2.69 14.07
C PHE A 270 0.76 -2.45 13.21
N VAL A 271 0.11 -1.31 13.43
CA VAL A 271 -1.15 -0.92 12.80
C VAL A 271 -0.91 0.23 11.83
N TYR A 272 -1.52 0.13 10.65
CA TYR A 272 -1.48 1.13 9.58
C TYR A 272 -2.91 1.62 9.34
N ARG A 273 -3.15 2.93 9.27
CA ARG A 273 -4.50 3.49 9.13
C ARG A 273 -4.54 4.62 8.11
N ILE A 274 -5.06 4.33 6.93
CA ILE A 274 -5.51 5.34 5.97
C ILE A 274 -6.91 5.74 6.42
N ASN A 275 -7.07 6.88 7.10
CA ASN A 275 -8.35 7.30 7.65
C ASN A 275 -8.92 8.49 6.87
N ARG A 276 -10.20 8.43 6.48
CA ARG A 276 -10.92 9.49 5.74
C ARG A 276 -10.16 9.96 4.49
N SER A 277 -9.56 9.03 3.77
CA SER A 277 -8.84 9.34 2.54
C SER A 277 -9.84 9.79 1.46
N PRO A 278 -9.77 11.03 0.95
CA PRO A 278 -10.80 11.55 0.05
C PRO A 278 -10.79 10.81 -1.29
N MET A 279 -11.98 10.47 -1.79
CA MET A 279 -12.13 9.97 -3.15
C MET A 279 -11.75 11.05 -4.17
N CYS A 280 -11.19 10.64 -5.31
CA CYS A 280 -10.94 11.57 -6.40
C CYS A 280 -12.24 11.94 -7.12
N GLU A 281 -12.25 13.10 -7.77
CA GLU A 281 -13.41 13.62 -8.50
C GLU A 281 -13.99 12.62 -9.52
N TYR A 282 -13.12 11.85 -10.20
CA TYR A 282 -13.53 10.77 -11.10
C TYR A 282 -14.43 9.72 -10.40
N MET A 283 -14.06 9.29 -9.19
CA MET A 283 -14.81 8.30 -8.42
C MET A 283 -16.16 8.86 -7.94
N ILE A 284 -16.18 10.12 -7.50
CA ILE A 284 -17.39 10.81 -7.07
C ILE A 284 -18.35 10.94 -8.26
N ASN A 285 -17.88 11.49 -9.38
CA ASN A 285 -18.65 11.62 -10.61
C ASN A 285 -19.13 10.27 -11.17
N PHE A 286 -18.36 9.19 -10.99
CA PHE A 286 -18.77 7.84 -11.33
C PHE A 286 -19.94 7.36 -10.46
N ILE A 287 -19.87 7.51 -9.13
CA ILE A 287 -20.96 7.13 -8.21
C ILE A 287 -22.25 7.93 -8.53
N HIS A 288 -22.14 9.25 -8.73
CA HIS A 288 -23.28 10.08 -9.13
C HIS A 288 -23.89 9.57 -10.44
N LYS A 289 -23.10 9.35 -11.50
CA LYS A 289 -23.61 8.89 -12.80
C LYS A 289 -24.21 7.49 -12.74
N LEU A 290 -23.59 6.58 -12.00
CA LEU A 290 -24.08 5.21 -11.81
C LEU A 290 -25.45 5.20 -11.11
N LYS A 291 -25.61 5.99 -10.05
CA LYS A 291 -26.87 6.08 -9.30
C LYS A 291 -28.03 6.67 -10.11
N HIS A 292 -27.75 7.56 -11.06
CA HIS A 292 -28.77 8.16 -11.93
C HIS A 292 -29.26 7.24 -13.07
N LEU A 293 -28.71 6.03 -13.21
CA LEU A 293 -29.23 5.05 -14.16
C LEU A 293 -30.61 4.55 -13.68
N PRO A 294 -31.60 4.41 -14.57
CA PRO A 294 -32.98 4.09 -14.17
C PRO A 294 -33.15 2.66 -13.66
N GLU A 295 -32.27 1.74 -14.04
CA GLU A 295 -32.44 0.30 -13.79
C GLU A 295 -31.14 -0.36 -13.31
N LYS A 296 -31.25 -1.28 -12.34
CA LYS A 296 -30.09 -1.97 -11.75
C LYS A 296 -29.24 -2.75 -12.76
N TYR A 297 -29.84 -3.32 -13.81
CA TYR A 297 -29.05 -4.03 -14.83
C TYR A 297 -28.14 -3.09 -15.63
N MET A 298 -28.56 -1.83 -15.84
CA MET A 298 -27.71 -0.82 -16.49
C MET A 298 -26.52 -0.49 -15.58
N MET A 299 -26.75 -0.37 -14.28
CA MET A 299 -25.68 -0.17 -13.29
C MET A 299 -24.70 -1.35 -13.31
N ASN A 300 -25.19 -2.58 -13.27
CA ASN A 300 -24.35 -3.78 -13.31
C ASN A 300 -23.58 -3.92 -14.64
N SER A 301 -24.16 -3.55 -15.77
CA SER A 301 -23.47 -3.53 -17.07
C SER A 301 -22.33 -2.48 -17.13
N VAL A 302 -22.46 -1.36 -16.42
CA VAL A 302 -21.35 -0.40 -16.24
C VAL A 302 -20.30 -0.96 -15.28
N LEU A 303 -20.72 -1.60 -14.18
CA LEU A 303 -19.82 -2.17 -13.17
C LEU A 303 -19.03 -3.39 -13.66
N GLU A 304 -19.55 -4.16 -14.62
CA GLU A 304 -18.88 -5.33 -15.23
C GLU A 304 -17.46 -5.02 -15.73
N ASN A 305 -17.27 -3.80 -16.24
CA ASN A 305 -15.99 -3.33 -16.79
C ASN A 305 -15.29 -2.31 -15.87
N PHE A 306 -15.79 -2.10 -14.65
CA PHE A 306 -15.22 -1.23 -13.63
C PHE A 306 -14.59 -2.08 -12.52
N THR A 307 -13.29 -1.93 -12.30
CA THR A 307 -12.56 -2.67 -11.27
C THR A 307 -11.60 -1.78 -10.50
N ILE A 308 -11.24 -2.21 -9.30
CA ILE A 308 -10.22 -1.53 -8.49
C ILE A 308 -9.16 -2.57 -8.10
N LEU A 309 -7.89 -2.23 -8.29
CA LEU A 309 -6.76 -3.04 -7.86
C LEU A 309 -6.02 -2.30 -6.72
N LEU A 310 -6.18 -2.80 -5.50
CA LEU A 310 -5.39 -2.38 -4.36
C LEU A 310 -4.11 -3.22 -4.27
N VAL A 311 -2.96 -2.57 -4.16
CA VAL A 311 -1.66 -3.22 -3.98
C VAL A 311 -0.95 -2.55 -2.82
N VAL A 312 -0.68 -3.29 -1.75
CA VAL A 312 0.14 -2.83 -0.62
C VAL A 312 1.53 -3.45 -0.76
N THR A 313 2.55 -2.60 -0.86
CA THR A 313 3.95 -3.02 -0.93
C THR A 313 4.74 -2.52 0.28
N ASN A 314 5.80 -3.25 0.63
CA ASN A 314 6.82 -2.73 1.52
C ASN A 314 7.64 -1.68 0.74
N ARG A 315 7.79 -0.48 1.30
CA ARG A 315 8.47 0.64 0.64
C ARG A 315 9.95 0.38 0.37
N ASP A 316 10.61 -0.33 1.27
CA ASP A 316 12.06 -0.50 1.26
C ASP A 316 12.47 -1.73 0.46
N THR A 317 11.74 -2.85 0.60
CA THR A 317 12.02 -4.11 -0.14
C THR A 317 11.31 -4.22 -1.48
N GLN A 318 10.30 -3.37 -1.74
CA GLN A 318 9.39 -3.45 -2.90
C GLN A 318 8.61 -4.78 -3.00
N GLU A 319 8.54 -5.55 -1.91
CA GLU A 319 7.78 -6.80 -1.79
C GLU A 319 6.26 -6.53 -1.77
N THR A 320 5.48 -7.34 -2.48
CA THR A 320 4.01 -7.32 -2.39
C THR A 320 3.55 -7.94 -1.07
N LEU A 321 2.94 -7.15 -0.18
CA LEU A 321 2.44 -7.61 1.11
C LEU A 321 1.00 -8.12 1.02
N LEU A 322 0.19 -7.47 0.18
CA LEU A 322 -1.24 -7.73 -0.02
C LEU A 322 -1.66 -7.16 -1.38
N CYS A 323 -2.42 -7.93 -2.16
CA CYS A 323 -3.01 -7.52 -3.43
C CYS A 323 -4.49 -7.91 -3.46
N MET A 324 -5.36 -6.93 -3.65
CA MET A 324 -6.81 -7.07 -3.62
C MET A 324 -7.41 -6.57 -4.94
N ALA A 325 -7.82 -7.51 -5.79
CA ALA A 325 -8.62 -7.26 -6.97
C ALA A 325 -10.09 -7.11 -6.56
N CYS A 326 -10.74 -6.01 -6.90
CA CYS A 326 -12.14 -5.73 -6.56
C CYS A 326 -12.99 -5.71 -7.83
N VAL A 327 -14.09 -6.47 -7.82
CA VAL A 327 -15.16 -6.46 -8.83
C VAL A 327 -16.48 -6.11 -8.15
N PHE A 328 -17.42 -5.51 -8.89
CA PHE A 328 -18.57 -4.84 -8.30
C PHE A 328 -19.89 -5.23 -9.00
N GLU A 329 -20.94 -5.35 -8.19
CA GLU A 329 -22.35 -5.36 -8.58
C GLU A 329 -23.10 -4.39 -7.65
N VAL A 330 -24.33 -3.99 -8.00
CA VAL A 330 -25.22 -3.23 -7.11
C VAL A 330 -25.98 -4.18 -6.20
N SER A 331 -26.08 -3.84 -4.91
CA SER A 331 -26.76 -4.67 -3.93
C SER A 331 -28.29 -4.74 -4.13
N ASN A 332 -28.87 -5.82 -3.61
CA ASN A 332 -30.31 -5.91 -3.39
C ASN A 332 -30.64 -5.21 -2.06
N SER A 333 -31.52 -4.21 -2.16
CA SER A 333 -31.68 -3.09 -1.21
C SER A 333 -32.16 -3.49 0.18
N GLU A 334 -32.53 -4.75 0.38
CA GLU A 334 -32.92 -5.33 1.67
C GLU A 334 -31.70 -5.65 2.57
N HIS A 335 -30.52 -5.87 1.99
CA HIS A 335 -29.37 -6.46 2.69
C HIS A 335 -28.17 -5.50 2.89
N GLY A 336 -28.29 -4.23 2.48
CA GLY A 336 -27.19 -3.26 2.54
C GLY A 336 -25.98 -3.68 1.69
N ALA A 337 -24.78 -3.21 2.03
CA ALA A 337 -23.57 -3.58 1.32
C ALA A 337 -23.08 -4.98 1.72
N GLN A 338 -22.79 -5.84 0.73
CA GLN A 338 -22.27 -7.20 0.96
C GLN A 338 -20.94 -7.42 0.20
N HIS A 339 -20.21 -8.46 0.58
CA HIS A 339 -18.99 -8.87 -0.13
C HIS A 339 -18.74 -10.38 0.00
N HIS A 340 -18.01 -10.95 -0.97
CA HIS A 340 -17.47 -12.31 -0.90
C HIS A 340 -16.00 -12.29 -1.29
N ILE A 341 -15.19 -13.13 -0.64
CA ILE A 341 -13.72 -13.09 -0.71
C ILE A 341 -13.22 -14.43 -1.26
N TYR A 342 -12.37 -14.35 -2.27
CA TYR A 342 -11.70 -15.48 -2.90
C TYR A 342 -10.19 -15.32 -2.80
N ARG A 343 -9.47 -16.44 -2.71
CA ARG A 343 -8.01 -16.48 -2.93
C ARG A 343 -7.74 -16.63 -4.42
N LEU A 344 -6.78 -15.87 -4.94
CA LEU A 344 -6.34 -16.02 -6.33
C LEU A 344 -5.27 -17.11 -6.42
N VAL A 345 -5.54 -18.09 -7.26
CA VAL A 345 -4.64 -19.22 -7.56
C VAL A 345 -4.35 -19.28 -9.06
N LYS A 346 -3.44 -20.16 -9.48
CA LYS A 346 -3.11 -20.38 -10.88
C LYS A 346 -2.80 -21.86 -11.08
N ASP A 347 -3.87 -22.63 -11.22
CA ASP A 347 -3.85 -24.09 -11.35
C ASP A 347 -3.69 -24.56 -12.82
#